data_AF-A0A7X8VF19-F1
#
_entry.id   AF-A0A7X8VF19-F1
#
_cell.length_a   1.000
_cell.length_b   1.000
_cell.length_c   1.000
_cell.angle_alpha   90.00
_cell.angle_beta   90.00
_cell.angle_gamma   90.00
#
_symmetry.space_group_name_H-M   'P 1'
#
loop_
_entity.id
_entity.type
_entity.pdbx_description
1 polymer ?
#
loop_
_entity_poly.entity_id
_entity_poly.type
_entity_poly.pdbx_seq_one_letter_code
_entity_poly.pdbx_strand_id
1 'polypeptide(L)'
;MKLMHTSLPEFKLKLQSAVIKQSPNKSLEIKGIENLKHAKMQSLRTGRIEFAIQEIAEDRDIEKVEVVILPRVPETMHTVIIKGVGKDGTSKKAIIESINIIHPTEEVVLADVKEVDDRRPLIGRH
;
A
#
# COMPACT_ATOMS: atom_id res chain seq x y z
N MET A 1 20.26 12.00 -1.65
CA MET A 1 18.89 11.88 -1.12
C MET A 1 18.37 10.47 -1.42
N LYS A 2 18.14 9.64 -0.39
CA LYS A 2 17.64 8.26 -0.54
C LYS A 2 16.12 8.33 -0.77
N LEU A 3 15.68 7.92 -1.95
CA LEU A 3 14.29 7.74 -2.43
C LEU A 3 13.17 8.01 -1.41
N MET A 4 12.53 9.18 -1.53
CA MET A 4 11.35 9.59 -0.72
C MET A 4 10.10 8.74 -1.00
N HIS A 5 10.15 7.93 -2.05
CA HIS A 5 9.03 7.11 -2.51
C HIS A 5 9.45 5.66 -2.79
N THR A 6 8.55 4.74 -2.48
CA THR A 6 8.62 3.31 -2.80
C THR A 6 7.66 3.05 -3.97
N SER A 7 8.12 2.34 -5.01
CA SER A 7 7.23 1.97 -6.13
C SER A 7 6.21 0.90 -5.72
N LEU A 8 5.07 0.79 -6.40
CA LEU A 8 4.08 -0.26 -6.14
C LEU A 8 4.66 -1.69 -6.14
N PRO A 9 5.51 -2.10 -7.11
CA PRO A 9 6.17 -3.40 -7.06
C PRO A 9 7.10 -3.56 -5.84
N GLU A 10 7.92 -2.55 -5.55
CA GLU A 10 8.82 -2.56 -4.38
C GLU A 10 8.04 -2.61 -3.07
N PHE A 11 6.91 -1.92 -3.00
CA PHE A 11 6.01 -1.93 -1.85
C PHE A 11 5.50 -3.35 -1.58
N LYS A 12 4.96 -4.04 -2.59
CA LYS A 12 4.50 -5.44 -2.45
C LYS A 12 5.63 -6.37 -1.99
N LEU A 13 6.83 -6.22 -2.56
CA LEU A 13 8.01 -7.00 -2.17
C LEU A 13 8.45 -6.73 -0.72
N LYS A 14 8.40 -5.48 -0.27
CA LYS A 14 8.71 -5.10 1.12
C LYS A 14 7.72 -5.71 2.11
N LEU A 15 6.42 -5.66 1.81
CA LEU A 15 5.41 -6.28 2.67
C LEU A 15 5.61 -7.80 2.76
N GLN A 16 5.86 -8.45 1.62
CA GLN A 16 6.14 -9.89 1.59
C GLN A 16 7.42 -10.24 2.37
N SER A 17 8.47 -9.45 2.19
CA SER A 17 9.73 -9.62 2.90
C SER A 17 9.57 -9.45 4.42
N ALA A 18 8.71 -8.53 4.86
CA ALA A 18 8.42 -8.31 6.27
C ALA A 18 7.80 -9.55 6.95
N VAL A 19 6.90 -10.27 6.26
CA VAL A 19 6.34 -11.53 6.75
C VAL A 19 7.40 -12.64 6.77
N ILE A 20 8.09 -12.84 5.64
CA ILE A 20 9.07 -13.95 5.47
C ILE A 20 10.24 -13.82 6.46
N LYS A 21 10.70 -12.59 6.75
CA LYS A 21 11.76 -12.33 7.72
C LYS A 21 11.45 -12.87 9.12
N GLN A 22 10.18 -12.87 9.51
CA GLN A 22 9.76 -13.37 10.82
C GLN A 22 9.40 -14.86 10.78
N SER A 23 8.73 -15.31 9.72
CA SER A 23 8.42 -16.72 9.54
C SER A 23 8.27 -17.09 8.06
N PRO A 24 9.16 -17.92 7.50
CA PRO A 24 9.09 -18.34 6.10
C PRO A 24 7.81 -19.09 5.71
N ASN A 25 7.11 -19.67 6.70
CA ASN A 25 5.92 -20.49 6.47
C ASN A 25 4.61 -19.68 6.53
N LYS A 26 4.66 -18.40 6.89
CA LYS A 26 3.46 -17.56 6.97
C LYS A 26 3.10 -16.99 5.61
N SER A 27 1.80 -16.96 5.34
CA SER A 27 1.28 -16.37 4.10
C SER A 27 0.94 -14.89 4.28
N LEU A 28 1.03 -14.13 3.18
CA LEU A 28 0.60 -12.74 3.09
C LEU A 28 -0.50 -12.62 2.04
N GLU A 29 -1.57 -11.91 2.37
CA GLU A 29 -2.60 -11.47 1.43
C GLU A 29 -2.69 -9.94 1.45
N ILE A 30 -2.68 -9.31 0.28
CA ILE A 30 -2.80 -7.85 0.13
C ILE A 30 -4.08 -7.55 -0.65
N LYS A 31 -4.94 -6.69 -0.10
CA LYS A 31 -6.22 -6.28 -0.68
C LYS A 31 -6.34 -4.77 -0.85
N GLY A 32 -7.15 -4.33 -1.81
CA GLY A 32 -7.54 -2.94 -2.04
C GLY A 32 -6.61 -2.13 -2.95
N ILE A 33 -5.62 -2.77 -3.58
CA ILE A 33 -4.71 -2.17 -4.56
C ILE A 33 -4.55 -3.03 -5.82
N GLU A 34 -5.47 -3.94 -6.07
CA GLU A 34 -5.46 -4.91 -7.17
C GLU A 34 -5.54 -4.19 -8.52
N ASN A 35 -6.33 -3.11 -8.58
CA ASN A 35 -6.55 -2.33 -9.79
C ASN A 35 -5.44 -1.32 -10.09
N LEU A 36 -4.45 -1.17 -9.21
CA LEU A 36 -3.36 -0.22 -9.41
C LEU A 36 -2.33 -0.79 -10.37
N LYS A 37 -2.18 -0.16 -11.54
CA LYS A 37 -1.11 -0.49 -12.51
C LYS A 37 0.22 0.15 -12.11
N HIS A 38 0.17 1.44 -11.78
CA HIS A 38 1.33 2.24 -11.42
C HIS A 38 0.98 3.14 -10.23
N ALA A 39 1.83 3.13 -9.21
CA ALA A 39 1.73 4.02 -8.08
C ALA A 39 3.07 4.14 -7.35
N LYS A 40 3.20 5.21 -6.57
CA LYS A 40 4.27 5.41 -5.60
C LYS A 40 3.68 5.63 -4.22
N MET A 41 4.36 5.12 -3.22
CA MET A 41 4.03 5.26 -1.81
C MET A 41 5.12 6.05 -1.11
N GLN A 42 4.80 6.74 -0.02
CA GLN A 42 5.83 7.41 0.77
C GLN A 42 6.67 6.39 1.55
N SER A 43 7.99 6.40 1.34
CA SER A 43 8.90 5.39 1.90
C SER A 43 8.83 5.29 3.42
N LEU A 44 8.67 6.41 4.13
CA LEU A 44 8.56 6.42 5.59
C LEU A 44 7.34 5.62 6.08
N ARG A 45 6.19 5.78 5.42
CA ARG A 45 4.95 5.08 5.77
C ARG A 45 4.99 3.60 5.36
N THR A 46 5.63 3.29 4.23
CA THR A 46 5.95 1.90 3.88
C THR A 46 6.73 1.22 5.00
N GLY A 47 7.78 1.86 5.52
CA GLY A 47 8.58 1.31 6.61
C GLY A 47 7.78 1.05 7.89
N ARG A 48 6.84 1.94 8.25
CA ARG A 48 5.94 1.71 9.39
C ARG A 48 5.04 0.49 9.20
N ILE A 49 4.50 0.31 8.00
CA ILE A 49 3.69 -0.86 7.67
C ILE A 49 4.54 -2.13 7.70
N GLU A 50 5.80 -2.09 7.23
CA GLU A 50 6.73 -3.23 7.37
C GLU A 50 6.93 -3.63 8.83
N PHE A 51 7.14 -2.66 9.73
CA PHE A 51 7.28 -2.93 11.16
C PHE A 51 5.98 -3.48 11.77
N ALA A 52 4.82 -2.94 11.41
CA ALA A 52 3.54 -3.45 11.88
C ALA A 52 3.29 -4.89 11.41
N ILE A 53 3.64 -5.21 10.16
CA ILE A 53 3.57 -6.57 9.63
C ILE A 53 4.50 -7.50 10.41
N GLN A 54 5.73 -7.07 10.69
CA GLN A 54 6.68 -7.85 11.49
C GLN A 54 6.11 -8.14 12.88
N GLU A 55 5.55 -7.15 13.56
CA GLU A 55 4.96 -7.31 14.89
C GLU A 55 3.78 -8.30 14.89
N ILE A 56 2.92 -8.25 13.87
CA ILE A 56 1.84 -9.24 13.70
C ILE A 56 2.41 -10.63 13.37
N ALA A 57 3.46 -10.70 12.55
CA ALA A 57 4.07 -11.93 12.11
C ALA A 57 4.96 -12.60 13.18
N GLU A 58 5.34 -11.93 14.25
CA GLU A 58 6.08 -12.51 15.38
C GLU A 58 5.22 -13.45 16.23
N ASP A 59 3.90 -13.23 16.27
CA ASP A 59 2.98 -14.02 17.07
C ASP A 59 2.84 -15.45 16.50
N ARG A 60 3.15 -16.47 17.31
CA ARG A 60 3.12 -17.89 16.90
C ARG A 60 1.72 -18.40 16.60
N ASP A 61 0.69 -17.74 17.12
CA ASP A 61 -0.71 -18.14 16.96
C ASP A 61 -1.35 -17.63 15.67
N ILE A 62 -0.59 -16.85 14.88
CA ILE A 62 -0.97 -16.30 13.58
C ILE A 62 -0.32 -17.12 12.46
N GLU A 63 -1.11 -17.62 11.52
CA GLU A 63 -0.62 -18.36 10.33
C GLU A 63 -0.58 -17.48 9.08
N LYS A 64 -1.42 -16.43 9.02
CA LYS A 64 -1.57 -15.57 7.87
C LYS A 64 -1.64 -14.11 8.27
N VAL A 65 -0.95 -13.25 7.54
CA VAL A 65 -1.09 -11.80 7.63
C VAL A 65 -1.96 -11.32 6.47
N GLU A 66 -2.98 -10.54 6.77
CA GLU A 66 -3.85 -9.92 5.76
C GLU A 66 -3.72 -8.39 5.86
N VAL A 67 -3.29 -7.76 4.77
CA VAL A 67 -3.13 -6.31 4.66
C VAL A 67 -4.25 -5.78 3.77
N VAL A 68 -5.16 -4.99 4.34
CA VAL A 68 -6.30 -4.39 3.63
C VAL A 68 -6.07 -2.90 3.50
N ILE A 69 -6.04 -2.39 2.28
CA ILE A 69 -5.85 -0.98 1.98
C ILE A 69 -7.19 -0.39 1.57
N LEU A 70 -7.67 0.59 2.33
CA LEU A 70 -8.96 1.23 2.11
C LEU A 70 -8.76 2.70 1.73
N PRO A 71 -9.37 3.20 0.63
CA PRO A 71 -9.31 4.62 0.31
C PRO A 71 -10.02 5.43 1.39
N ARG A 72 -9.43 6.57 1.77
CA ARG A 72 -10.04 7.59 2.63
C ARG A 72 -10.21 8.85 1.81
N VAL A 73 -11.33 9.55 1.91
CA VAL A 73 -11.52 10.84 1.23
C VAL A 73 -10.71 11.93 1.94
N PRO A 74 -9.85 12.71 1.24
CA PRO A 74 -9.57 12.66 -0.20
C PRO A 74 -8.69 11.46 -0.59
N GLU A 75 -9.02 10.76 -1.70
CA GLU A 75 -8.56 9.38 -2.03
C GLU A 75 -7.04 9.19 -2.12
N THR A 76 -6.26 10.26 -2.03
CA THR A 76 -4.79 10.19 -1.95
C THR A 76 -4.30 9.58 -0.64
N MET A 77 -5.08 9.62 0.44
CA MET A 77 -4.76 8.97 1.72
C MET A 77 -5.55 7.67 1.86
N HIS A 78 -4.88 6.62 2.32
CA HIS A 78 -5.48 5.30 2.51
C HIS A 78 -5.23 4.83 3.94
N THR A 79 -6.23 4.15 4.50
CA THR A 79 -6.09 3.38 5.74
C THR A 79 -5.55 2.00 5.39
N VAL A 80 -4.53 1.56 6.12
CA VAL A 80 -3.96 0.22 5.99
C VAL A 80 -4.29 -0.56 7.24
N ILE A 81 -5.05 -1.64 7.12
CA ILE A 81 -5.39 -2.54 8.21
C ILE A 81 -4.53 -3.80 8.05
N ILE A 82 -3.62 -4.04 8.97
CA ILE A 82 -2.80 -5.25 9.03
C ILE A 82 -3.42 -6.19 10.06
N LYS A 83 -4.00 -7.30 9.62
CA LYS A 83 -4.63 -8.32 10.47
C LYS A 83 -3.74 -9.56 10.57
N GLY A 84 -3.66 -10.13 11.77
CA GLY A 84 -3.16 -11.49 11.99
C GLY A 84 -4.32 -12.48 12.06
N VAL A 85 -4.30 -13.47 11.19
CA VAL A 85 -5.33 -14.52 11.08
C VAL A 85 -4.79 -15.82 11.65
N GLY A 86 -5.52 -16.39 12.60
CA GLY A 86 -5.21 -17.67 13.23
C GLY A 86 -5.62 -18.87 12.37
N LYS A 87 -5.30 -20.08 12.87
CA LYS A 87 -5.60 -21.35 12.18
C LYS A 87 -7.09 -21.59 11.94
N ASP A 88 -7.91 -21.07 12.84
CA ASP A 88 -9.37 -21.14 12.81
C ASP A 88 -10.00 -20.12 11.83
N GLY A 89 -9.19 -19.32 11.15
CA GLY A 89 -9.63 -18.25 10.25
C GLY A 89 -10.07 -16.98 10.97
N THR A 90 -9.98 -16.90 12.30
CA THR A 90 -10.36 -15.70 13.05
C THR A 90 -9.23 -14.67 13.04
N SER A 91 -9.62 -13.38 13.00
CA SER A 91 -8.67 -12.28 13.13
C SER A 91 -8.37 -12.05 14.61
N LYS A 92 -7.13 -12.31 15.04
CA LYS A 92 -6.72 -12.24 16.46
C LYS A 92 -6.19 -10.88 16.88
N LYS A 93 -5.48 -10.21 15.98
CA LYS A 93 -4.85 -8.91 16.23
C LYS A 93 -4.90 -8.06 14.96
N ALA A 94 -5.02 -6.74 15.12
CA ALA A 94 -4.93 -5.80 14.02
C ALA A 94 -4.11 -4.56 14.40
N ILE A 95 -3.33 -4.05 13.47
CA ILE A 95 -2.66 -2.75 13.54
C ILE A 95 -3.18 -1.90 12.38
N ILE A 96 -3.49 -0.63 12.67
CA ILE A 96 -4.02 0.32 11.69
C ILE A 96 -2.96 1.39 11.43
N GLU A 97 -2.62 1.56 10.17
CA GLU A 97 -1.67 2.55 9.67
C GLU A 97 -2.28 3.41 8.57
N SER A 98 -1.54 4.42 8.12
CA SER A 98 -1.92 5.25 6.98
C SER A 98 -0.84 5.23 5.90
N ILE A 99 -1.27 5.32 4.64
CA ILE A 99 -0.36 5.45 3.50
C ILE A 99 -0.93 6.46 2.50
N ASN A 100 -0.06 7.24 1.85
CA ASN A 100 -0.46 7.94 0.66
C ASN A 100 -0.05 7.13 -0.58
N ILE A 101 -0.98 7.03 -1.51
CA ILE A 101 -0.76 6.40 -2.81
C ILE A 101 -0.82 7.52 -3.84
N ILE A 102 0.28 7.69 -4.56
CA ILE A 102 0.47 8.73 -5.56
C ILE A 102 0.41 8.06 -6.93
N HIS A 103 -0.54 8.48 -7.74
CA HIS A 103 -0.72 8.01 -9.10
C HIS A 103 0.04 8.90 -10.08
N PRO A 104 0.50 8.34 -11.21
CA PRO A 104 0.87 9.14 -12.37
C PRO A 104 -0.27 10.10 -12.74
N THR A 105 0.09 11.34 -13.07
CA THR A 105 -0.83 12.33 -13.63
C THR A 105 -1.07 12.07 -15.11
N GLU A 106 -2.00 12.82 -15.70
CA GLU A 106 -2.29 12.84 -17.13
C GLU A 106 -1.04 13.06 -17.98
N GLU A 107 -0.04 13.77 -17.47
CA GLU A 107 1.22 14.04 -18.17
C GLU A 107 1.92 12.75 -18.65
N VAL A 108 1.82 11.67 -17.86
CA VAL A 108 2.41 10.38 -18.25
C VAL A 108 1.64 9.75 -19.41
N VAL A 109 0.33 9.95 -19.46
CA VAL A 109 -0.54 9.41 -20.53
C VAL A 109 -0.45 10.26 -21.79
N LEU A 110 -0.18 11.56 -21.64
CA LEU A 110 -0.10 12.53 -22.73
C LEU A 110 1.33 12.74 -23.25
N ALA A 111 2.30 11.95 -22.78
CA ALA A 111 3.72 12.17 -23.06
C ALA A 111 4.09 12.15 -24.55
N ASP A 112 3.32 11.44 -25.37
CA ASP A 112 3.48 11.31 -26.83
C ASP A 112 2.40 12.06 -27.64
N VAL A 113 1.51 12.79 -26.98
CA VAL A 113 0.42 13.53 -27.61
C VAL A 113 0.92 14.92 -28.04
N LYS A 114 0.88 15.20 -29.34
CA LYS A 114 1.39 16.45 -29.91
C LYS A 114 0.46 17.65 -29.71
N GLU A 115 -0.84 17.42 -29.70
CA GLU A 115 -1.87 18.46 -29.57
C GLU A 115 -2.87 18.05 -28.48
N VAL A 116 -3.04 18.90 -27.47
CA VAL A 116 -3.94 18.66 -26.33
C VAL A 116 -4.95 19.81 -26.24
N ASP A 117 -6.24 19.48 -26.35
CA ASP A 117 -7.37 20.38 -26.08
C ASP A 117 -7.86 20.14 -24.63
N ASP A 118 -7.30 20.88 -23.66
CA ASP A 118 -7.69 20.77 -22.25
C ASP A 118 -8.92 21.64 -21.94
N ARG A 119 -10.07 20.98 -21.75
CA ARG A 119 -11.37 21.63 -21.47
C ARG A 119 -11.68 21.78 -19.99
N ARG A 120 -10.76 21.42 -19.09
CA ARG A 120 -10.97 21.57 -17.65
C ARG A 120 -10.97 23.05 -17.27
N PRO A 121 -11.73 23.47 -16.23
CA PRO A 121 -11.61 24.82 -15.70
C PRO A 121 -10.21 25.05 -15.14
N LEU A 122 -9.73 26.29 -15.23
CA LEU A 122 -8.47 26.69 -14.62
C LEU A 122 -8.50 26.46 -13.10
N ILE A 123 -7.34 26.14 -12.53
CA ILE A 123 -7.19 25.93 -11.08
C ILE A 123 -7.82 27.11 -10.31
N GLY A 124 -8.69 26.79 -9.35
CA GLY A 124 -9.39 27.78 -8.53
C GLY A 124 -10.64 28.40 -9.17
N ARG A 125 -11.11 27.87 -10.31
CA ARG A 125 -12.37 28.28 -10.98
C ARG A 125 -13.43 27.17 -10.99
N HIS A 126 -13.58 26.47 -9.87
CA HIS A 126 -14.63 25.48 -9.64
C HIS A 126 -15.82 26.09 -8.90
#